data_AF-A0A7G9RB22-F1
#
_entry.id   AF-A0A7G9RB22-F1
#
_cell.length_a   1.000
_cell.length_b   1.000
_cell.length_c   1.000
_cell.angle_alpha   90.00
_cell.angle_beta   90.00
_cell.angle_gamma   90.00
#
_symmetry.space_group_name_H-M   'P 1'
#
loop_
_entity.id
_entity.type
_entity.pdbx_description
1 polymer ?
#
loop_
_entity_poly.entity_id
_entity_poly.type
_entity_poly.pdbx_seq_one_letter_code
_entity_poly.pdbx_strand_id
1 'polypeptide(L)'
;MPVKVDWSWLVILALVFFSLATGLFPSAYPALSTLTCFLMAAAATLLFFASVLVHELSHTLRSLREGVPVRDITLWLFGGVSRAEEPLPGPGAEFRVVIAGPLASAALAVVFLAVAAAGHALGLSDAWTGVPDYLARINGLLLVFNIVPALPLDGGRLLHALIWHRTGDTATATIYAAWAGRAFAVVLVTLGVASLFGAYGYGGIWFVLIGWFLWQAVRQEEGEARTARALAGLRVKDVMTPAAVTVDVGSTIEEFGDLIVRTPSYPAYPVLDQGRFVGLLLLRRAGVVPMEERRSVRVGDVMLTGEDVPVVHEDDEVTTAARTLGREPGRAIVLSDGAGREVVGLVSTSDLSRAVATPPRGRARPRAHRAGDGTS
;
A
#
# COMPACT_ATOMS: atom_id res chain seq x y z
N MET A 1 -3.23 2.09 15.84
CA MET A 1 -3.25 2.23 14.36
C MET A 1 -4.65 2.65 13.94
N PRO A 2 -4.81 3.73 13.17
CA PRO A 2 -6.12 4.11 12.64
C PRO A 2 -6.58 3.12 11.56
N VAL A 3 -7.87 2.77 11.57
CA VAL A 3 -8.55 2.08 10.47
C VAL A 3 -9.18 3.15 9.59
N LYS A 4 -8.79 3.18 8.31
CA LYS A 4 -9.33 4.11 7.31
C LYS A 4 -10.28 3.36 6.38
N VAL A 5 -11.29 4.05 5.88
CA VAL A 5 -12.26 3.51 4.93
C VAL A 5 -12.20 4.34 3.66
N ASP A 6 -11.86 3.71 2.55
CA ASP A 6 -11.93 4.35 1.23
C ASP A 6 -13.38 4.41 0.75
N TRP A 7 -13.73 5.41 -0.08
CA TRP A 7 -15.09 5.56 -0.59
C TRP A 7 -15.56 4.33 -1.38
N SER A 8 -14.65 3.61 -2.03
CA SER A 8 -14.96 2.38 -2.77
C SER A 8 -15.49 1.27 -1.86
N TRP A 9 -15.10 1.26 -0.58
CA TRP A 9 -15.60 0.29 0.40
C TRP A 9 -17.12 0.42 0.61
N LEU A 10 -17.65 1.65 0.63
CA LEU A 10 -19.09 1.89 0.76
C LEU A 10 -19.86 1.33 -0.45
N VAL A 11 -19.27 1.36 -1.63
CA VAL A 11 -19.87 0.82 -2.86
C VAL A 11 -20.01 -0.70 -2.78
N ILE A 12 -18.95 -1.43 -2.41
CA ILE A 12 -19.04 -2.89 -2.27
C ILE A 12 -19.98 -3.28 -1.12
N LEU A 13 -19.99 -2.53 -0.03
CA LEU A 13 -20.91 -2.78 1.08
C LEU A 13 -22.36 -2.68 0.62
N ALA A 14 -22.70 -1.60 -0.08
CA ALA A 14 -24.04 -1.41 -0.63
C ALA A 14 -24.41 -2.51 -1.64
N LEU A 15 -23.46 -2.92 -2.48
CA LEU A 15 -23.68 -3.95 -3.48
C LEU A 15 -23.89 -5.33 -2.86
N VAL A 16 -23.07 -5.73 -1.88
CA VAL A 16 -23.21 -7.01 -1.17
C VAL A 16 -24.54 -7.03 -0.44
N PHE A 17 -24.86 -5.95 0.29
CA PHE A 17 -26.15 -5.81 0.96
C PHE A 17 -27.32 -5.96 -0.01
N PHE A 18 -27.30 -5.22 -1.12
CA PHE A 18 -28.35 -5.28 -2.13
C PHE A 18 -28.49 -6.68 -2.73
N SER A 19 -27.38 -7.35 -3.05
CA SER A 19 -27.36 -8.72 -3.59
C SER A 19 -27.97 -9.74 -2.62
N LEU A 20 -27.68 -9.61 -1.32
CA LEU A 20 -28.25 -10.49 -0.30
C LEU A 20 -29.74 -10.19 -0.05
N ALA A 21 -30.11 -8.91 0.03
CA ALA A 21 -31.47 -8.47 0.35
C ALA A 21 -32.47 -8.75 -0.77
N THR A 22 -32.04 -8.65 -2.04
CA THR A 22 -32.93 -8.81 -3.21
C THR A 22 -32.74 -10.11 -3.95
N GLY A 23 -31.60 -10.79 -3.77
CA GLY A 23 -31.26 -12.03 -4.47
C GLY A 23 -31.22 -13.24 -3.53
N LEU A 24 -30.13 -13.38 -2.77
CA LEU A 24 -29.81 -14.63 -2.07
C LEU A 24 -30.87 -15.02 -1.02
N PHE A 25 -31.19 -14.14 -0.07
CA PHE A 25 -32.10 -14.51 1.02
C PHE A 25 -33.55 -14.71 0.55
N PRO A 26 -34.14 -13.84 -0.28
CA PRO A 26 -35.49 -14.08 -0.82
C PRO A 26 -35.61 -15.37 -1.64
N SER A 27 -34.57 -15.73 -2.40
CA SER A 27 -34.59 -16.96 -3.21
C SER A 27 -34.35 -18.23 -2.39
N ALA A 28 -33.47 -18.17 -1.39
CA ALA A 28 -33.19 -19.30 -0.51
C ALA A 28 -34.30 -19.55 0.52
N TYR A 29 -34.99 -18.50 0.96
CA TYR A 29 -36.02 -18.56 2.00
C TYR A 29 -37.32 -17.87 1.55
N PRO A 30 -38.03 -18.43 0.55
CA PRO A 30 -39.20 -17.79 -0.06
C PRO A 30 -40.40 -17.65 0.89
N ALA A 31 -40.42 -18.40 2.00
CA ALA A 31 -41.46 -18.32 3.02
C ALA A 31 -41.27 -17.15 4.01
N LEU A 32 -40.08 -16.53 4.05
CA LEU A 32 -39.81 -15.41 4.96
C LEU A 32 -40.32 -14.09 4.38
N SER A 33 -40.68 -13.17 5.28
CA SER A 33 -41.12 -11.83 4.88
C SER A 33 -39.97 -11.03 4.26
N THR A 34 -40.28 -10.08 3.38
CA THR A 34 -39.30 -9.16 2.79
C THR A 34 -38.50 -8.42 3.84
N LEU A 35 -39.14 -8.00 4.94
CA LEU A 35 -38.46 -7.32 6.04
C LEU A 35 -37.46 -8.24 6.74
N THR A 36 -37.81 -9.51 6.94
CA THR A 36 -36.90 -10.50 7.55
C THR A 36 -35.67 -10.70 6.67
N CYS A 37 -35.84 -10.92 5.37
CA CYS A 37 -34.73 -11.08 4.42
C CYS A 37 -33.83 -9.82 4.37
N PHE A 38 -34.42 -8.63 4.44
CA PHE A 38 -33.68 -7.37 4.52
C PHE A 38 -32.83 -7.28 5.80
N LEU A 39 -33.39 -7.62 6.96
CA LEU A 39 -32.65 -7.61 8.23
C LEU A 39 -31.55 -8.67 8.25
N MET A 40 -31.79 -9.86 7.70
CA MET A 40 -30.77 -10.90 7.51
C MET A 40 -29.64 -10.41 6.62
N ALA A 41 -29.95 -9.74 5.50
CA ALA A 41 -28.96 -9.14 4.60
C ALA A 41 -28.11 -8.08 5.30
N ALA A 42 -28.73 -7.23 6.13
CA ALA A 42 -28.03 -6.21 6.89
C ALA A 42 -27.05 -6.85 7.88
N ALA A 43 -27.53 -7.80 8.68
CA ALA A 43 -26.71 -8.53 9.65
C ALA A 43 -25.57 -9.29 8.97
N ALA A 44 -25.86 -10.07 7.93
CA ALA A 44 -24.88 -10.84 7.18
C ALA A 44 -23.81 -9.95 6.55
N THR A 45 -24.20 -8.81 5.96
CA THR A 45 -23.24 -7.87 5.34
C THR A 45 -22.31 -7.28 6.39
N LEU A 46 -22.84 -6.76 7.50
CA LEU A 46 -22.04 -6.17 8.57
C LEU A 46 -21.06 -7.18 9.17
N LEU A 47 -21.54 -8.40 9.44
CA LEU A 47 -20.72 -9.48 9.99
C LEU A 47 -19.69 -10.01 8.99
N PHE A 48 -20.00 -10.00 7.69
CA PHE A 48 -19.04 -10.33 6.64
C PHE A 48 -17.88 -9.32 6.62
N PHE A 49 -18.16 -8.02 6.61
CA PHE A 49 -17.10 -7.01 6.65
C PHE A 49 -16.34 -7.01 7.98
N ALA A 50 -17.00 -7.32 9.10
CA ALA A 50 -16.30 -7.57 10.36
C ALA A 50 -15.35 -8.77 10.26
N SER A 51 -15.74 -9.83 9.54
CA SER A 51 -14.88 -11.00 9.30
C SER A 51 -13.64 -10.63 8.45
N VAL A 52 -13.83 -9.81 7.40
CA VAL A 52 -12.72 -9.27 6.60
C VAL A 52 -11.80 -8.42 7.48
N LEU A 53 -12.34 -7.56 8.34
CA LEU A 53 -11.52 -6.78 9.26
C LEU A 53 -10.70 -7.66 10.22
N VAL A 54 -11.29 -8.74 10.74
CA VAL A 54 -10.57 -9.71 11.59
C VAL A 54 -9.46 -10.41 10.82
N HIS A 55 -9.67 -10.75 9.55
CA HIS A 55 -8.65 -11.30 8.67
C HIS A 55 -7.46 -10.33 8.53
N GLU A 56 -7.72 -9.07 8.18
CA GLU A 56 -6.69 -8.02 8.02
C GLU A 56 -5.95 -7.69 9.32
N LEU A 57 -6.70 -7.65 10.43
CA LEU A 57 -6.14 -7.44 11.75
C LEU A 57 -5.20 -8.58 12.14
N SER A 58 -5.48 -9.81 11.69
CA SER A 58 -4.63 -10.97 12.00
C SER A 58 -3.25 -10.86 11.35
N HIS A 59 -3.15 -10.39 10.10
CA HIS A 59 -1.86 -10.04 9.49
C HIS A 59 -1.14 -8.95 10.29
N THR A 60 -1.86 -7.88 10.62
CA THR A 60 -1.29 -6.73 11.33
C THR A 60 -0.75 -7.12 12.71
N LEU A 61 -1.53 -7.87 13.49
CA LEU A 61 -1.12 -8.38 14.79
C LEU A 61 0.10 -9.30 14.69
N ARG A 62 0.19 -10.11 13.63
CA ARG A 62 1.37 -10.95 13.41
C ARG A 62 2.58 -10.12 12.99
N SER A 63 2.41 -9.12 12.12
CA SER A 63 3.48 -8.19 11.72
C SER A 63 4.10 -7.49 12.93
N LEU A 64 3.25 -7.01 13.85
CA LEU A 64 3.70 -6.41 15.10
C LEU A 64 4.51 -7.37 15.97
N ARG A 65 4.16 -8.67 15.97
CA ARG A 65 4.95 -9.70 16.68
C ARG A 65 6.29 -10.00 16.00
N GLU A 66 6.41 -9.73 14.71
CA GLU A 66 7.70 -9.76 14.00
C GLU A 66 8.51 -8.47 14.18
N GLY A 67 8.02 -7.51 14.98
CA GLY A 67 8.69 -6.23 15.23
C GLY A 67 8.52 -5.21 14.11
N VAL A 68 7.67 -5.46 13.12
CA VAL A 68 7.45 -4.56 11.98
C VAL A 68 6.20 -3.70 12.23
N PRO A 69 6.36 -2.37 12.45
CA PRO A 69 5.24 -1.49 12.66
C PRO A 69 4.39 -1.34 11.40
N VAL A 70 3.07 -1.30 11.60
CA VAL A 70 2.08 -1.07 10.54
C VAL A 70 1.48 0.32 10.74
N ARG A 71 1.43 1.13 9.69
CA ARG A 71 1.03 2.54 9.83
C ARG A 71 -0.48 2.69 9.95
N ASP A 72 -1.19 2.08 9.01
CA ASP A 72 -2.64 2.08 8.94
C ASP A 72 -3.18 0.82 8.25
N ILE A 73 -4.44 0.52 8.55
CA ILE A 73 -5.25 -0.46 7.83
C ILE A 73 -6.26 0.37 7.04
N THR A 74 -6.17 0.36 5.72
CA THR A 74 -7.19 1.00 4.88
C THR A 74 -8.04 -0.08 4.25
N LEU A 75 -9.37 0.00 4.43
CA LEU A 75 -10.34 -0.89 3.79
C LEU A 75 -10.78 -0.31 2.44
N TRP A 76 -10.75 -1.13 1.39
CA TRP A 76 -11.09 -0.79 0.01
C TRP A 76 -12.05 -1.85 -0.57
N LEU A 77 -12.46 -1.64 -1.82
CA LEU A 77 -13.44 -2.46 -2.56
C LEU A 77 -13.23 -3.99 -2.49
N PHE A 78 -11.98 -4.47 -2.37
CA PHE A 78 -11.64 -5.90 -2.44
C PHE A 78 -10.88 -6.44 -1.21
N GLY A 79 -10.84 -5.69 -0.10
CA GLY A 79 -10.15 -6.11 1.13
C GLY A 79 -9.55 -4.95 1.92
N GLY A 80 -8.73 -5.27 2.91
CA GLY A 80 -7.86 -4.28 3.56
C GLY A 80 -6.47 -4.28 2.92
N VAL A 81 -5.82 -3.12 2.94
CA VAL A 81 -4.37 -3.05 2.70
C VAL A 81 -3.75 -2.49 3.97
N SER A 82 -2.98 -3.34 4.66
CA SER A 82 -2.11 -2.92 5.74
C SER A 82 -0.81 -2.37 5.16
N ARG A 83 -0.52 -1.09 5.42
CA ARG A 83 0.75 -0.49 4.98
C ARG A 83 1.81 -0.68 6.06
N ALA A 84 2.70 -1.65 5.85
CA ALA A 84 3.89 -1.82 6.69
C ALA A 84 4.89 -0.67 6.44
N GLU A 85 5.53 -0.17 7.48
CA GLU A 85 6.55 0.89 7.36
C GLU A 85 7.90 0.34 6.88
N GLU A 86 8.16 -0.94 7.13
CA GLU A 86 9.39 -1.63 6.79
C GLU A 86 9.13 -2.98 6.10
N PRO A 87 10.04 -3.43 5.23
CA PRO A 87 10.01 -4.78 4.70
C PRO A 87 10.15 -5.82 5.83
N LEU A 88 9.52 -6.98 5.66
CA LEU A 88 9.66 -8.09 6.61
C LEU A 88 11.10 -8.63 6.60
N PRO A 89 11.65 -9.04 7.76
CA PRO A 89 13.08 -9.35 7.92
C PRO A 89 13.54 -10.62 7.20
N GLY A 90 12.61 -11.45 6.73
CA GLY A 90 12.94 -12.69 6.05
C GLY A 90 11.71 -13.47 5.57
N PRO A 91 11.91 -14.53 4.77
CA PRO A 91 10.82 -15.31 4.18
C PRO A 91 9.98 -16.03 5.24
N GLY A 92 10.60 -16.44 6.36
CA GLY A 92 9.87 -17.05 7.47
C GLY A 92 8.94 -16.07 8.19
N ALA A 93 9.33 -14.79 8.29
CA ALA A 93 8.48 -13.75 8.86
C ALA A 93 7.31 -13.45 7.90
N GLU A 94 7.59 -13.32 6.60
CA GLU A 94 6.56 -13.18 5.56
C GLU A 94 5.53 -14.30 5.61
N PHE A 95 5.97 -15.56 5.63
CA PHE A 95 5.07 -16.70 5.71
C PHE A 95 4.14 -16.64 6.93
N ARG A 96 4.69 -16.35 8.12
CA ARG A 96 3.90 -16.32 9.36
C ARG A 96 2.89 -15.17 9.36
N VAL A 97 3.28 -14.00 8.87
CA VAL A 97 2.38 -12.83 8.75
C VAL A 97 1.25 -13.12 7.78
N VAL A 98 1.58 -13.66 6.60
CA VAL A 98 0.61 -13.91 5.54
C VAL A 98 -0.32 -15.06 5.89
N ILE A 99 0.14 -16.13 6.54
CA ILE A 99 -0.77 -17.25 6.89
C ILE A 99 -1.78 -16.87 8.01
N ALA A 100 -1.54 -15.79 8.75
CA ALA A 100 -2.41 -15.37 9.85
C ALA A 100 -3.83 -15.01 9.41
N GLY A 101 -3.99 -14.31 8.28
CA GLY A 101 -5.31 -13.97 7.72
C GLY A 101 -6.12 -15.20 7.31
N PRO A 102 -5.60 -16.10 6.46
CA PRO A 102 -6.26 -17.35 6.09
C PRO A 102 -6.64 -18.19 7.31
N LEU A 103 -5.78 -18.30 8.33
CA LEU A 103 -6.13 -19.03 9.56
C LEU A 103 -7.28 -18.37 10.32
N ALA A 104 -7.35 -17.04 10.36
CA ALA A 104 -8.46 -16.32 10.97
C ALA A 104 -9.78 -16.53 10.19
N SER A 105 -9.74 -16.46 8.86
CA SER A 105 -10.91 -16.76 8.02
C SER A 105 -11.38 -18.21 8.18
N ALA A 106 -10.44 -19.16 8.26
CA ALA A 106 -10.74 -20.57 8.52
C ALA A 106 -11.41 -20.76 9.89
N ALA A 107 -10.87 -20.12 10.93
CA ALA A 107 -11.45 -20.17 12.27
C ALA A 107 -12.86 -19.58 12.30
N LEU A 108 -13.08 -18.43 11.65
CA LEU A 108 -14.41 -17.81 11.53
C LEU A 108 -15.38 -18.70 10.77
N ALA A 109 -14.96 -19.31 9.66
CA ALA A 109 -15.81 -20.25 8.92
C ALA A 109 -16.28 -21.43 9.79
N VAL A 110 -15.36 -22.02 10.57
CA VAL A 110 -15.68 -23.11 11.51
C VAL A 110 -16.61 -22.64 12.64
N VAL A 111 -16.37 -21.46 13.21
CA VAL A 111 -17.22 -20.90 14.27
C VAL A 111 -18.63 -20.66 13.75
N PHE A 112 -18.79 -20.00 12.60
CA PHE A 112 -20.12 -19.76 12.03
C PHE A 112 -20.82 -21.05 11.63
N LEU A 113 -20.08 -22.05 11.14
CA LEU A 113 -20.64 -23.38 10.85
C LEU A 113 -21.16 -24.06 12.12
N ALA A 114 -20.39 -24.02 13.21
CA ALA A 114 -20.81 -24.57 14.50
C ALA A 114 -22.03 -23.85 15.06
N VAL A 115 -22.08 -22.52 14.96
CA VAL A 115 -23.22 -21.69 15.37
C VAL A 115 -24.47 -22.03 14.56
N ALA A 116 -24.34 -22.19 13.24
CA ALA A 116 -25.46 -22.60 12.38
C ALA A 116 -25.95 -24.01 12.73
N ALA A 117 -25.03 -24.98 12.86
CA ALA A 117 -25.36 -26.36 13.22
C ALA A 117 -26.06 -26.46 14.59
N ALA A 118 -25.60 -25.69 15.58
CA ALA A 118 -26.26 -25.61 16.88
C ALA A 118 -27.67 -25.00 16.77
N GLY A 119 -27.84 -23.95 15.96
CA GLY A 119 -29.15 -23.34 15.72
C GLY A 119 -30.13 -24.32 15.08
N HIS A 120 -29.68 -25.11 14.09
CA HIS A 120 -30.48 -26.18 13.49
C HIS A 120 -30.85 -27.26 14.50
N ALA A 121 -29.89 -27.70 15.32
CA ALA A 121 -30.13 -28.72 16.35
C ALA A 121 -31.13 -28.26 17.44
N LEU A 122 -31.16 -26.96 17.74
CA LEU A 122 -32.10 -26.35 18.68
C LEU A 122 -33.46 -26.00 18.06
N GLY A 123 -33.66 -26.23 16.76
CA GLY A 123 -34.89 -25.89 16.07
C GLY A 123 -35.15 -24.39 15.95
N LEU A 124 -34.09 -23.58 15.88
CA LEU A 124 -34.22 -22.14 15.62
C LEU A 124 -34.75 -21.89 14.21
N SER A 125 -35.36 -20.72 14.00
CA SER A 125 -35.94 -20.35 12.71
C SER A 125 -34.88 -20.18 11.61
N ASP A 126 -35.29 -20.42 10.37
CA ASP A 126 -34.48 -20.19 9.17
C ASP A 126 -33.92 -18.76 9.09
N ALA A 127 -34.68 -17.80 9.61
CA ALA A 127 -34.25 -16.41 9.68
C ALA A 127 -33.00 -16.23 10.55
N TRP A 128 -32.86 -17.05 11.60
CA TRP A 128 -31.70 -17.02 12.47
C TRP A 128 -30.56 -17.85 11.90
N THR A 129 -30.82 -19.09 11.46
CA THR A 129 -29.77 -20.03 11.00
C THR A 129 -29.19 -19.65 9.65
N GLY A 130 -29.96 -18.97 8.80
CA GLY A 130 -29.52 -18.57 7.46
C GLY A 130 -28.35 -17.57 7.43
N VAL A 131 -28.24 -16.71 8.44
CA VAL A 131 -27.14 -15.73 8.57
C VAL A 131 -25.79 -16.40 8.88
N PRO A 132 -25.63 -17.18 9.96
CA PRO A 132 -24.39 -17.90 10.24
C PRO A 132 -24.07 -18.94 9.15
N ASP A 133 -25.07 -19.57 8.53
CA ASP A 133 -24.86 -20.46 7.38
C ASP A 133 -24.21 -19.73 6.20
N TYR A 134 -24.70 -18.53 5.86
CA TYR A 134 -24.08 -17.69 4.85
C TYR A 134 -22.66 -17.27 5.25
N LEU A 135 -22.45 -16.83 6.50
CA LEU A 135 -21.16 -16.38 7.00
C LEU A 135 -20.11 -17.49 7.01
N ALA A 136 -20.50 -18.73 7.31
CA ALA A 136 -19.63 -19.90 7.22
C ALA A 136 -19.17 -20.14 5.78
N ARG A 137 -20.11 -20.15 4.83
CA ARG A 137 -19.82 -20.38 3.41
C ARG A 137 -18.97 -19.27 2.81
N ILE A 138 -19.29 -17.99 3.08
CA ILE A 138 -18.56 -16.87 2.50
C ILE A 138 -17.15 -16.74 3.08
N ASN A 139 -16.93 -17.04 4.37
CA ASN A 139 -15.58 -17.10 4.95
C ASN A 139 -14.78 -18.29 4.41
N GLY A 140 -15.44 -19.43 4.16
CA GLY A 140 -14.83 -20.57 3.47
C GLY A 140 -14.42 -20.22 2.03
N LEU A 141 -15.28 -19.52 1.29
CA LEU A 141 -14.96 -19.04 -0.06
C LEU A 141 -13.81 -18.02 -0.04
N LEU A 142 -13.83 -17.07 0.92
CA LEU A 142 -12.76 -16.09 1.12
C LEU A 142 -11.42 -16.78 1.43
N LEU A 143 -11.43 -17.82 2.26
CA LEU A 143 -10.26 -18.64 2.53
C LEU A 143 -9.74 -19.29 1.24
N VAL A 144 -10.59 -20.02 0.52
CA VAL A 144 -10.20 -20.72 -0.72
C VAL A 144 -9.65 -19.76 -1.74
N PHE A 145 -10.27 -18.60 -1.91
CA PHE A 145 -9.82 -17.57 -2.83
C PHE A 145 -8.47 -16.99 -2.39
N ASN A 146 -8.31 -16.65 -1.11
CA ASN A 146 -7.06 -16.05 -0.63
C ASN A 146 -5.88 -17.01 -0.62
N ILE A 147 -6.07 -18.33 -0.48
CA ILE A 147 -4.94 -19.29 -0.55
C ILE A 147 -4.50 -19.63 -1.98
N VAL A 148 -5.18 -19.12 -3.01
CA VAL A 148 -4.76 -19.33 -4.40
C VAL A 148 -3.35 -18.74 -4.57
N PRO A 149 -2.40 -19.48 -5.19
CA PRO A 149 -1.01 -19.06 -5.33
C PRO A 149 -0.83 -17.99 -6.41
N ALA A 150 -1.45 -16.83 -6.22
CA ALA A 150 -1.56 -15.75 -7.20
C ALA A 150 -1.48 -14.40 -6.49
N LEU A 151 -0.46 -13.57 -6.78
CA LEU A 151 -0.45 -12.20 -6.27
C LEU A 151 -1.63 -11.40 -6.84
N PRO A 152 -2.14 -10.40 -6.10
CA PRO A 152 -1.78 -9.95 -4.75
C PRO A 152 -2.38 -10.77 -3.58
N LEU A 153 -3.02 -11.92 -3.84
CA LEU A 153 -3.67 -12.72 -2.79
C LEU A 153 -2.65 -13.29 -1.80
N ASP A 154 -3.11 -13.66 -0.60
CA ASP A 154 -2.25 -14.22 0.44
C ASP A 154 -1.46 -15.43 -0.04
N GLY A 155 -2.08 -16.33 -0.79
CA GLY A 155 -1.44 -17.50 -1.37
C GLY A 155 -0.34 -17.14 -2.35
N GLY A 156 -0.48 -16.01 -3.06
CA GLY A 156 0.59 -15.42 -3.87
C GLY A 156 1.78 -14.99 -3.03
N ARG A 157 1.54 -14.36 -1.87
CA ARG A 157 2.59 -14.01 -0.91
C ARG A 157 3.17 -15.22 -0.17
N LEU A 158 2.40 -16.28 0.06
CA LEU A 158 2.91 -17.55 0.58
C LEU A 158 3.83 -18.22 -0.44
N LEU A 159 3.44 -18.22 -1.72
CA LEU A 159 4.30 -18.68 -2.82
C LEU A 159 5.57 -17.83 -2.91
N HIS A 160 5.44 -16.51 -2.79
CA HIS A 160 6.56 -15.57 -2.75
C HIS A 160 7.55 -15.94 -1.63
N ALA A 161 7.08 -16.05 -0.39
CA ALA A 161 7.90 -16.42 0.76
C ALA A 161 8.61 -17.76 0.56
N LEU A 162 7.93 -18.75 -0.04
CA LEU A 162 8.51 -20.06 -0.35
C LEU A 162 9.63 -19.97 -1.39
N ILE A 163 9.40 -19.24 -2.50
CA ILE A 163 10.41 -19.06 -3.54
C ILE A 163 11.59 -18.26 -3.00
N TRP A 164 11.33 -17.22 -2.20
CA TRP A 164 12.38 -16.43 -1.56
C TRP A 164 13.21 -17.30 -0.61
N HIS A 165 12.58 -18.15 0.21
CA HIS A 165 13.30 -19.08 1.07
C HIS A 165 14.20 -20.05 0.28
N ARG A 166 13.73 -20.52 -0.88
CA ARG A 166 14.47 -21.47 -1.74
C ARG A 166 15.61 -20.81 -2.53
N THR A 167 15.41 -19.60 -3.01
CA THR A 167 16.33 -18.92 -3.93
C THR A 167 17.26 -17.93 -3.24
N GLY A 168 16.89 -17.44 -2.06
CA GLY A 168 17.57 -16.31 -1.40
C GLY A 168 17.32 -14.96 -2.07
N ASP A 169 16.57 -14.92 -3.17
CA ASP A 169 16.35 -13.72 -3.98
C ASP A 169 14.87 -13.32 -3.98
N THR A 170 14.57 -12.23 -3.28
CA THR A 170 13.24 -11.61 -3.27
C THR A 170 12.82 -11.20 -4.67
N ALA A 171 13.76 -10.81 -5.53
CA ALA A 171 13.43 -10.30 -6.84
C ALA A 171 12.83 -11.38 -7.74
N THR A 172 13.47 -12.55 -7.73
CA THR A 172 13.00 -13.76 -8.39
C THR A 172 11.65 -14.21 -7.83
N ALA A 173 11.48 -14.21 -6.51
CA ALA A 173 10.21 -14.56 -5.87
C ALA A 173 9.04 -13.68 -6.34
N THR A 174 9.23 -12.36 -6.41
CA THR A 174 8.18 -11.43 -6.89
C THR A 174 7.79 -11.71 -8.33
N ILE A 175 8.76 -12.02 -9.21
CA ILE A 175 8.49 -12.27 -10.63
C ILE A 175 7.60 -13.49 -10.81
N TYR A 176 7.96 -14.62 -10.18
CA TYR A 176 7.20 -15.86 -10.31
C TYR A 176 5.81 -15.75 -9.67
N ALA A 177 5.70 -15.13 -8.49
CA ALA A 177 4.41 -14.93 -7.83
C ALA A 177 3.49 -13.99 -8.64
N ALA A 178 4.06 -12.96 -9.29
CA ALA A 178 3.31 -12.07 -10.19
C ALA A 178 2.86 -12.78 -11.48
N TRP A 179 3.68 -13.68 -12.02
CA TRP A 179 3.29 -14.50 -13.18
C TRP A 179 2.10 -15.40 -12.86
N ALA A 180 2.10 -16.05 -11.69
CA ALA A 180 0.97 -16.84 -11.24
C ALA A 180 -0.30 -15.98 -11.05
N GLY A 181 -0.14 -14.76 -10.50
CA GLY A 181 -1.20 -13.75 -10.42
C GLY A 181 -1.82 -13.39 -11.77
N ARG A 182 -0.99 -13.11 -12.77
CA ARG A 182 -1.46 -12.81 -14.15
C ARG A 182 -2.16 -13.99 -14.79
N ALA A 183 -1.60 -15.19 -14.65
CA ALA A 183 -2.22 -16.39 -15.19
C ALA A 183 -3.61 -16.60 -14.57
N PHE A 184 -3.74 -16.45 -13.25
CA PHE A 184 -5.02 -16.56 -12.57
C PHE A 184 -6.02 -15.46 -12.99
N ALA A 185 -5.57 -14.22 -13.13
CA ALA A 185 -6.39 -13.12 -13.64
C ALA A 185 -6.95 -13.41 -15.05
N VAL A 186 -6.09 -13.90 -15.96
CA VAL A 186 -6.50 -14.29 -17.32
C VAL A 186 -7.52 -15.43 -17.26
N VAL A 187 -7.28 -16.46 -16.46
CA VAL A 187 -8.23 -17.57 -16.27
C VAL A 187 -9.59 -17.06 -15.80
N LEU A 188 -9.64 -16.18 -14.80
CA LEU A 188 -10.90 -15.59 -14.31
C LEU A 188 -11.63 -14.80 -15.39
N VAL A 189 -10.92 -13.96 -16.16
CA VAL A 189 -11.52 -13.20 -17.26
C VAL A 189 -12.04 -14.13 -18.36
N THR A 190 -11.25 -15.13 -18.76
CA THR A 190 -11.66 -16.08 -19.80
C THR A 190 -12.87 -16.90 -19.36
N LEU A 191 -12.88 -17.40 -18.12
CA LEU A 191 -14.02 -18.11 -17.56
C LEU A 191 -15.24 -17.21 -17.44
N GLY A 192 -15.06 -15.95 -17.02
CA GLY A 192 -16.12 -14.97 -16.94
C GLY A 192 -16.75 -14.67 -18.30
N VAL A 193 -15.93 -14.41 -19.32
CA VAL A 193 -16.40 -14.20 -20.70
C VAL A 193 -17.11 -15.43 -21.25
N ALA A 194 -16.53 -16.63 -21.09
CA ALA A 194 -17.18 -17.87 -21.52
C ALA A 194 -18.53 -18.09 -20.82
N SER A 195 -18.62 -17.73 -19.53
CA SER A 195 -19.84 -17.83 -18.73
C SER A 195 -20.95 -16.89 -19.19
N LEU A 196 -20.62 -15.75 -19.80
CA LEU A 196 -21.61 -14.82 -20.39
C LEU A 196 -22.36 -15.46 -21.56
N PHE A 197 -21.70 -16.36 -22.30
CA PHE A 197 -22.29 -17.09 -23.42
C PHE A 197 -22.85 -18.46 -23.01
N GLY A 198 -22.72 -18.83 -21.72
CA GLY A 198 -23.20 -20.09 -21.15
C GLY A 198 -24.38 -19.91 -20.18
N ALA A 199 -24.69 -20.97 -19.42
CA ALA A 199 -25.85 -21.01 -18.53
C ALA A 199 -25.78 -20.07 -17.30
N TYR A 200 -24.60 -19.52 -16.99
CA TYR A 200 -24.37 -18.66 -15.82
C TYR A 200 -24.77 -17.19 -16.03
N GLY A 201 -25.04 -16.78 -17.27
CA GLY A 201 -25.58 -15.46 -17.62
C GLY A 201 -24.78 -14.29 -17.03
N TYR A 202 -25.48 -13.35 -16.40
CA TYR A 202 -24.88 -12.14 -15.81
C TYR A 202 -23.88 -12.41 -14.68
N GLY A 203 -23.86 -13.62 -14.10
CA GLY A 203 -22.85 -14.02 -13.10
C GLY A 203 -21.43 -14.00 -13.67
N GLY A 204 -21.25 -14.18 -14.98
CA GLY A 204 -19.95 -14.08 -15.65
C GLY A 204 -19.29 -12.70 -15.52
N ILE A 205 -20.09 -11.63 -15.38
CA ILE A 205 -19.59 -10.25 -15.20
C ILE A 205 -18.72 -10.15 -13.95
N TRP A 206 -19.10 -10.84 -12.86
CA TRP A 206 -18.31 -10.84 -11.62
C TRP A 206 -16.91 -11.41 -11.82
N PHE A 207 -16.79 -12.53 -12.53
CA PHE A 207 -15.50 -13.14 -12.83
C PHE A 207 -14.62 -12.22 -13.69
N VAL A 208 -15.21 -11.54 -14.68
CA VAL A 208 -14.49 -10.55 -15.51
C VAL A 208 -14.01 -9.37 -14.66
N LEU A 209 -14.86 -8.81 -13.80
CA LEU A 209 -14.51 -7.68 -12.93
C LEU A 209 -13.42 -8.05 -11.93
N ILE A 210 -13.54 -9.20 -11.26
CA ILE A 210 -12.53 -9.69 -10.30
C ILE A 210 -11.21 -9.95 -11.03
N GLY A 211 -11.24 -10.62 -12.19
CA GLY A 211 -10.04 -10.92 -12.95
C GLY A 211 -9.34 -9.66 -13.48
N TRP A 212 -10.09 -8.68 -13.98
CA TRP A 212 -9.55 -7.39 -14.40
C TRP A 212 -8.93 -6.61 -13.23
N PHE A 213 -9.59 -6.58 -12.08
CA PHE A 213 -9.05 -5.95 -10.89
C PHE A 213 -7.76 -6.63 -10.41
N LEU A 214 -7.74 -7.97 -10.35
CA LEU A 214 -6.56 -8.74 -9.99
C LEU A 214 -5.38 -8.40 -10.90
N TRP A 215 -5.63 -8.29 -12.21
CA TRP A 215 -4.63 -7.87 -13.19
C TRP A 215 -4.07 -6.48 -12.91
N GLN A 216 -4.93 -5.51 -12.55
CA GLN A 216 -4.51 -4.16 -12.18
C GLN A 216 -3.66 -4.17 -10.91
N ALA A 217 -4.06 -4.94 -9.89
CA ALA A 217 -3.34 -5.03 -8.63
C ALA A 217 -1.94 -5.65 -8.80
N VAL A 218 -1.80 -6.70 -9.61
CA VAL A 218 -0.49 -7.27 -9.95
C VAL A 218 0.40 -6.23 -10.63
N ARG A 219 -0.14 -5.43 -11.56
CA ARG A 219 0.64 -4.36 -12.23
C ARG A 219 1.13 -3.30 -11.24
N GLN A 220 0.31 -2.95 -10.25
CA GLN A 220 0.69 -2.00 -9.22
C GLN A 220 1.85 -2.54 -8.38
N GLU A 221 1.73 -3.76 -7.88
CA GLU A 221 2.75 -4.40 -7.04
C GLU A 221 4.09 -4.55 -7.78
N GLU A 222 4.05 -4.90 -9.07
CA GLU A 222 5.26 -4.91 -9.90
C GLU A 222 5.88 -3.52 -10.11
N GLY A 223 5.05 -2.49 -10.26
CA GLY A 223 5.51 -1.10 -10.38
C GLY A 223 6.26 -0.64 -9.13
N GLU A 224 5.71 -0.96 -7.96
CA GLU A 224 6.33 -0.69 -6.65
C GLU A 224 7.65 -1.48 -6.51
N ALA A 225 7.65 -2.77 -6.83
CA ALA A 225 8.86 -3.60 -6.77
C ALA A 225 9.95 -3.13 -7.75
N ARG A 226 9.60 -2.72 -8.97
CA ARG A 226 10.56 -2.15 -9.93
C ARG A 226 11.17 -0.86 -9.42
N THR A 227 10.35 0.02 -8.85
CA THR A 227 10.80 1.29 -8.27
C THR A 227 11.75 1.03 -7.09
N ALA A 228 11.36 0.14 -6.17
CA ALA A 228 12.20 -0.26 -5.04
C ALA A 228 13.54 -0.83 -5.50
N ARG A 229 13.56 -1.71 -6.51
CA ARG A 229 14.80 -2.26 -7.09
C ARG A 229 15.67 -1.21 -7.78
N ALA A 230 15.07 -0.26 -8.49
CA ALA A 230 15.80 0.81 -9.15
C ALA A 230 16.50 1.73 -8.14
N LEU A 231 15.89 1.92 -6.97
CA LEU A 231 16.43 2.73 -5.87
C LEU A 231 17.33 1.94 -4.91
N ALA A 232 17.30 0.60 -4.97
CA ALA A 232 18.03 -0.26 -4.05
C ALA A 232 19.56 -0.07 -4.14
N GLY A 233 20.18 0.19 -2.99
CA GLY A 233 21.61 0.41 -2.87
C GLY A 233 22.12 1.73 -3.47
N LEU A 234 21.23 2.67 -3.81
CA LEU A 234 21.58 4.08 -3.98
C LEU A 234 21.59 4.77 -2.61
N ARG A 235 22.50 5.72 -2.44
CA ARG A 235 22.54 6.62 -1.27
C ARG A 235 21.94 7.97 -1.62
N VAL A 236 21.46 8.71 -0.62
CA VAL A 236 20.88 10.04 -0.82
C VAL A 236 21.83 10.96 -1.60
N LYS A 237 23.14 10.90 -1.32
CA LYS A 237 24.14 11.67 -2.07
C LYS A 237 24.20 11.40 -3.57
N ASP A 238 23.78 10.22 -4.02
CA ASP A 238 23.80 9.83 -5.44
C ASP A 238 22.64 10.46 -6.24
N VAL A 239 21.61 10.95 -5.54
CA VAL A 239 20.36 11.47 -6.13
C VAL A 239 20.00 12.88 -5.68
N MET A 240 20.57 13.37 -4.59
CA MET A 240 20.31 14.72 -4.09
C MET A 240 20.73 15.79 -5.09
N THR A 241 20.13 16.97 -4.98
CA THR A 241 20.65 18.18 -5.60
C THR A 241 21.68 18.80 -4.64
N PRO A 242 22.98 18.75 -4.96
CA PRO A 242 24.02 19.34 -4.11
C PRO A 242 23.98 20.87 -4.19
N ALA A 243 24.50 21.53 -3.14
CA ALA A 243 24.68 22.99 -3.10
C ALA A 243 23.39 23.78 -3.40
N ALA A 244 22.33 23.47 -2.65
CA ALA A 244 21.08 24.22 -2.75
C ALA A 244 21.33 25.70 -2.45
N VAL A 245 20.88 26.59 -3.34
CA VAL A 245 20.89 28.04 -3.11
C VAL A 245 20.15 28.31 -1.79
N THR A 246 20.82 28.95 -0.83
CA THR A 246 20.26 29.24 0.49
C THR A 246 19.73 30.67 0.55
N VAL A 247 18.77 30.90 1.44
CA VAL A 247 18.17 32.21 1.69
C VAL A 247 18.35 32.58 3.16
N ASP A 248 18.57 33.86 3.45
CA ASP A 248 18.67 34.32 4.84
C ASP A 248 17.27 34.50 5.45
N VAL A 249 17.12 34.16 6.73
CA VAL A 249 15.84 34.26 7.45
C VAL A 249 15.31 35.70 7.52
N GLY A 250 16.21 36.67 7.53
CA GLY A 250 15.92 38.09 7.61
C GLY A 250 15.55 38.71 6.25
N SER A 251 15.83 38.04 5.13
CA SER A 251 15.51 38.55 3.79
C SER A 251 14.02 38.74 3.57
N THR A 252 13.67 39.74 2.76
CA THR A 252 12.27 39.96 2.35
C THR A 252 11.89 39.05 1.17
N ILE A 253 10.58 38.88 0.95
CA ILE A 253 10.09 38.13 -0.22
C ILE A 253 10.44 38.83 -1.55
N GLU A 254 10.58 40.16 -1.55
CA GLU A 254 11.07 40.92 -2.71
C GLU A 254 12.53 40.54 -3.04
N GLU A 255 13.42 40.57 -2.04
CA GLU A 255 14.82 40.17 -2.19
C GLU A 255 14.97 38.71 -2.63
N PHE A 256 14.11 37.82 -2.12
CA PHE A 256 14.04 36.44 -2.57
C PHE A 256 13.58 36.32 -4.03
N GLY A 257 12.58 37.10 -4.45
CA GLY A 257 12.14 37.15 -5.85
C GLY A 257 13.27 37.54 -6.80
N ASP A 258 14.04 38.55 -6.41
CA ASP A 258 15.24 39.01 -7.12
C ASP A 258 16.33 37.92 -7.23
N LEU A 259 16.53 37.14 -6.17
CA LEU A 259 17.45 36.00 -6.16
C LEU A 259 17.04 34.93 -7.18
N ILE A 260 15.75 34.60 -7.26
CA ILE A 260 15.22 33.59 -8.20
C ILE A 260 15.35 34.04 -9.65
N VAL A 261 15.31 35.34 -9.94
CA VAL A 261 15.55 35.85 -11.29
C VAL A 261 17.01 35.63 -11.72
N ARG A 262 17.95 35.67 -10.76
CA ARG A 262 19.39 35.58 -11.00
C ARG A 262 19.96 34.16 -10.91
N THR A 263 19.20 33.21 -10.37
CA THR A 263 19.62 31.82 -10.17
C THR A 263 18.60 30.86 -10.77
N PRO A 264 18.97 29.59 -11.05
CA PRO A 264 17.99 28.59 -11.45
C PRO A 264 16.86 28.52 -10.42
N SER A 265 15.61 28.57 -10.89
CA SER A 265 14.47 28.48 -9.99
C SER A 265 14.32 27.04 -9.48
N TYR A 266 14.41 26.89 -8.16
CA TYR A 266 14.17 25.64 -7.46
C TYR A 266 12.81 25.70 -6.77
N PRO A 267 12.11 24.57 -6.61
CA PRO A 267 10.81 24.60 -5.95
C PRO A 267 10.90 24.80 -4.42
N ALA A 268 12.09 24.68 -3.83
CA ALA A 268 12.36 24.87 -2.41
C ALA A 268 13.79 25.36 -2.16
N TYR A 269 13.99 26.15 -1.11
CA TYR A 269 15.25 26.77 -0.72
C TYR A 269 15.49 26.61 0.78
N PRO A 270 16.66 26.12 1.24
CA PRO A 270 16.99 26.08 2.65
C PRO A 270 17.18 27.50 3.18
N VAL A 271 16.62 27.78 4.35
CA VAL A 271 16.71 29.06 5.06
C VAL A 271 17.74 28.93 6.17
N LEU A 272 18.68 29.87 6.19
CA LEU A 272 19.74 29.97 7.18
C LEU A 272 19.55 31.23 8.04
N ASP A 273 19.94 31.15 9.31
CA ASP A 273 20.12 32.28 10.22
C ASP A 273 21.58 32.28 10.67
N GLN A 274 22.34 33.31 10.27
CA GLN A 274 23.78 33.41 10.55
C GLN A 274 24.57 32.13 10.17
N GLY A 275 24.20 31.49 9.06
CA GLY A 275 24.81 30.25 8.59
C GLY A 275 24.26 28.96 9.23
N ARG A 276 23.36 29.05 10.21
CA ARG A 276 22.70 27.89 10.81
C ARG A 276 21.37 27.60 10.12
N PHE A 277 21.10 26.35 9.81
CA PHE A 277 19.81 25.95 9.25
C PHE A 277 18.64 26.22 10.23
N VAL A 278 17.58 26.89 9.74
CA VAL A 278 16.39 27.23 10.54
C VAL A 278 15.05 26.87 9.89
N GLY A 279 15.00 26.61 8.58
CA GLY A 279 13.74 26.25 7.93
C GLY A 279 13.83 26.08 6.41
N LEU A 280 12.72 25.73 5.76
CA LEU A 280 12.64 25.52 4.32
C LEU A 280 11.61 26.46 3.69
N LEU A 281 12.03 27.31 2.75
CA LEU A 281 11.13 28.17 1.99
C LEU A 281 10.67 27.44 0.73
N LEU A 282 9.36 27.20 0.60
CA LEU A 282 8.77 26.65 -0.61
C LEU A 282 8.40 27.79 -1.57
N LEU A 283 8.77 27.67 -2.85
CA LEU A 283 8.47 28.68 -3.87
C LEU A 283 6.96 28.97 -3.96
N ARG A 284 6.13 27.93 -3.82
CA ARG A 284 4.66 28.04 -3.81
C ARG A 284 4.13 28.91 -2.67
N ARG A 285 4.77 28.89 -1.49
CA ARG A 285 4.35 29.70 -0.34
C ARG A 285 4.75 31.16 -0.52
N ALA A 286 5.97 31.40 -0.98
CA ALA A 286 6.43 32.75 -1.33
C ALA A 286 5.57 33.38 -2.45
N GLY A 287 5.12 32.57 -3.42
CA GLY A 287 4.28 33.03 -4.53
C GLY A 287 2.88 33.50 -4.13
N VAL A 288 2.35 33.07 -2.98
CA VAL A 288 1.02 33.47 -2.48
C VAL A 288 1.05 34.88 -1.85
N VAL A 289 2.24 35.38 -1.47
CA VAL A 289 2.38 36.70 -0.86
C VAL A 289 2.04 37.80 -1.89
N PRO A 290 1.05 38.69 -1.58
CA PRO A 290 0.67 39.80 -2.45
C PRO A 290 1.84 40.73 -2.75
N MET A 291 1.87 41.32 -3.95
CA MET A 291 3.01 42.14 -4.40
C MET A 291 3.30 43.33 -3.48
N GLU A 292 2.25 43.93 -2.91
CA GLU A 292 2.29 45.08 -2.03
C GLU A 292 2.97 44.76 -0.68
N GLU A 293 2.89 43.50 -0.25
CA GLU A 293 3.39 43.03 1.05
C GLU A 293 4.81 42.44 0.97
N ARG A 294 5.33 42.17 -0.24
CA ARG A 294 6.62 41.49 -0.41
C ARG A 294 7.83 42.24 0.17
N ARG A 295 7.70 43.55 0.34
CA ARG A 295 8.73 44.41 0.94
C ARG A 295 8.80 44.33 2.46
N SER A 296 7.70 43.96 3.11
CA SER A 296 7.59 43.93 4.57
C SER A 296 7.61 42.52 5.13
N VAL A 297 7.05 41.55 4.41
CA VAL A 297 7.04 40.14 4.81
C VAL A 297 8.43 39.53 4.65
N ARG A 298 8.92 38.89 5.72
CA ARG A 298 10.23 38.21 5.71
C ARG A 298 10.07 36.75 5.31
N VAL A 299 11.17 36.17 4.83
CA VAL A 299 11.27 34.74 4.53
C VAL A 299 10.95 33.90 5.77
N GLY A 300 11.42 34.31 6.94
CA GLY A 300 11.12 33.66 8.23
C GLY A 300 9.63 33.55 8.55
N ASP A 301 8.79 34.47 8.07
CA ASP A 301 7.35 34.48 8.35
C ASP A 301 6.57 33.47 7.49
N VAL A 302 7.15 33.03 6.37
CA VAL A 302 6.48 32.22 5.34
C VAL A 302 7.10 30.82 5.19
N MET A 303 8.32 30.63 5.71
CA MET A 303 9.03 29.35 5.67
C MET A 303 8.33 28.26 6.48
N LEU A 304 8.65 27.00 6.16
CA LEU A 304 8.46 25.88 7.08
C LEU A 304 9.57 25.95 8.13
N THR A 305 9.22 25.92 9.40
CA THR A 305 10.21 25.88 10.50
C THR A 305 10.97 24.55 10.46
N GLY A 306 12.22 24.56 10.93
CA GLY A 306 13.08 23.37 10.87
C GLY A 306 12.50 22.11 11.52
N GLU A 307 11.59 22.24 12.49
CA GLU A 307 10.89 21.10 13.12
C GLU A 307 9.91 20.40 12.17
N ASP A 308 9.33 21.14 11.22
CA ASP A 308 8.38 20.63 10.23
C ASP A 308 9.07 20.13 8.95
N VAL A 309 10.39 20.32 8.84
CA VAL A 309 11.16 19.93 7.66
C VAL A 309 11.77 18.55 7.88
N PRO A 310 11.42 17.54 7.04
CA PRO A 310 12.06 16.24 7.12
C PRO A 310 13.57 16.35 6.84
N VAL A 311 14.35 15.63 7.64
CA VAL A 311 15.82 15.58 7.52
C VAL A 311 16.25 14.17 7.17
N VAL A 312 17.22 14.06 6.27
CA VAL A 312 17.89 12.80 5.89
C VAL A 312 19.40 13.03 5.88
N HIS A 313 20.17 11.95 6.02
CA HIS A 313 21.62 11.98 5.93
C HIS A 313 22.09 11.59 4.53
N GLU A 314 23.24 12.12 4.11
CA GLU A 314 23.78 11.89 2.76
C GLU A 314 24.09 10.41 2.45
N ASP A 315 24.41 9.64 3.49
CA ASP A 315 24.72 8.21 3.40
C ASP A 315 23.53 7.30 3.65
N ASP A 316 22.35 7.85 3.95
CA ASP A 316 21.11 7.08 4.05
C ASP A 316 20.80 6.39 2.73
N GLU A 317 20.21 5.20 2.80
CA GLU A 317 19.67 4.55 1.60
C GLU A 317 18.47 5.34 1.06
N VAL A 318 18.43 5.45 -0.27
CA VAL A 318 17.33 6.16 -0.96
C VAL A 318 15.97 5.53 -0.70
N THR A 319 15.91 4.22 -0.47
CA THR A 319 14.71 3.47 -0.06
C THR A 319 14.17 3.96 1.29
N THR A 320 15.05 4.32 2.23
CA THR A 320 14.69 4.92 3.51
C THR A 320 14.28 6.38 3.33
N ALA A 321 15.04 7.16 2.57
CA ALA A 321 14.69 8.55 2.27
C ALA A 321 13.34 8.69 1.54
N ALA A 322 13.01 7.76 0.63
CA ALA A 322 11.73 7.73 -0.07
C ALA A 322 10.52 7.62 0.88
N ARG A 323 10.66 6.90 2.00
CA ARG A 323 9.61 6.81 3.04
C ARG A 323 9.41 8.13 3.77
N THR A 324 10.50 8.84 4.05
CA THR A 324 10.49 10.18 4.65
C THR A 324 9.86 11.20 3.68
N LEU A 325 10.22 11.12 2.40
CA LEU A 325 9.72 11.99 1.33
C LEU A 325 8.28 11.69 0.89
N GLY A 326 7.72 10.54 1.26
CA GLY A 326 6.30 10.23 1.04
C GLY A 326 5.34 11.07 1.90
N ARG A 327 5.86 11.94 2.76
CA ARG A 327 5.11 12.91 3.59
C ARG A 327 5.16 14.28 2.93
N GLU A 328 4.12 15.11 3.10
CA GLU A 328 4.24 16.55 2.78
C GLU A 328 5.43 17.13 3.57
N PRO A 329 6.31 17.94 2.97
CA PRO A 329 6.17 18.64 1.68
C PRO A 329 6.70 17.87 0.44
N GLY A 330 7.00 16.58 0.56
CA GLY A 330 7.59 15.77 -0.52
C GLY A 330 9.08 16.03 -0.72
N ARG A 331 9.73 16.64 0.27
CA ARG A 331 11.10 17.17 0.22
C ARG A 331 11.76 17.04 1.58
N ALA A 332 13.07 16.80 1.57
CA ALA A 332 13.89 16.69 2.76
C ALA A 332 15.23 17.40 2.55
N ILE A 333 15.78 17.88 3.65
CA ILE A 333 17.13 18.46 3.67
C ILE A 333 18.13 17.35 3.94
N VAL A 334 19.24 17.42 3.23
CA VAL A 334 20.34 16.46 3.38
C VAL A 334 21.41 17.08 4.26
N LEU A 335 21.72 16.40 5.37
CA LEU A 335 22.84 16.76 6.25
C LEU A 335 24.04 15.85 5.97
N SER A 336 25.24 16.40 6.21
CA SER A 336 26.44 15.57 6.27
C SER A 336 26.44 14.68 7.52
N ASP A 337 27.03 13.50 7.41
CA ASP A 337 27.24 12.58 8.54
C ASP A 337 28.50 12.93 9.37
N GLY A 338 29.26 13.94 8.95
CA GLY A 338 30.44 14.44 9.66
C GLY A 338 30.11 15.21 10.96
N ALA A 339 31.13 15.52 11.76
CA ALA A 339 31.01 16.22 13.05
C ALA A 339 30.36 17.62 12.98
N GLY A 340 30.13 18.16 11.77
CA GLY A 340 29.33 19.35 11.52
C GLY A 340 28.00 18.98 10.88
N ARG A 341 26.88 19.36 11.52
CA ARG A 341 25.52 19.27 10.96
C ARG A 341 25.31 20.32 9.86
N GLU A 342 26.12 20.27 8.81
CA GLU A 342 26.02 21.18 7.68
C GLU A 342 25.01 20.66 6.64
N VAL A 343 24.24 21.58 6.05
CA VAL A 343 23.32 21.26 4.97
C VAL A 343 24.11 21.07 3.69
N VAL A 344 24.14 19.84 3.17
CA VAL A 344 24.90 19.49 1.96
C VAL A 344 24.04 19.46 0.70
N GLY A 345 22.71 19.40 0.85
CA GLY A 345 21.80 19.41 -0.29
C GLY A 345 20.32 19.31 0.04
N LEU A 346 19.53 19.14 -1.02
CA LEU A 346 18.09 18.87 -0.96
C LEU A 346 17.78 17.59 -1.75
N VAL A 347 16.83 16.81 -1.25
CA VAL A 347 16.27 15.67 -1.97
C VAL A 347 14.75 15.79 -2.03
N SER A 348 14.18 15.46 -3.18
CA SER A 348 12.74 15.56 -3.44
C SER A 348 12.18 14.31 -4.10
N THR A 349 10.86 14.13 -4.07
CA THR A 349 10.17 13.05 -4.81
C THR A 349 10.46 13.10 -6.32
N SER A 350 10.69 14.29 -6.88
CA SER A 350 11.11 14.45 -8.29
C SER A 350 12.54 13.97 -8.58
N ASP A 351 13.44 14.02 -7.59
CA ASP A 351 14.79 13.49 -7.75
C ASP A 351 14.77 11.95 -7.72
N LEU A 352 13.93 11.38 -6.85
CA LEU A 352 13.68 9.95 -6.82
C LEU A 352 13.08 9.44 -8.14
N SER A 353 12.06 10.11 -8.67
CA SER A 353 11.44 9.70 -9.94
C SER A 353 12.43 9.78 -11.10
N ARG A 354 13.32 10.79 -11.10
CA ARG A 354 14.42 10.89 -12.07
C ARG A 354 15.41 9.74 -11.92
N ALA A 355 15.77 9.37 -10.70
CA ALA A 355 16.68 8.24 -10.45
C ALA A 355 16.13 6.90 -10.94
N VAL A 356 14.80 6.70 -10.84
CA VAL A 356 14.12 5.53 -11.39
C VAL A 356 14.15 5.54 -12.92
N ALA A 357 13.91 6.70 -13.55
CA ALA A 357 13.89 6.84 -15.00
C ALA A 357 15.30 6.79 -15.63
N THR A 358 16.29 7.35 -14.94
CA THR A 358 17.68 7.47 -15.38
C THR A 358 18.61 7.18 -14.20
N PRO A 359 19.00 5.92 -13.98
CA PRO A 359 19.89 5.55 -12.88
C PRO A 359 21.21 6.32 -12.97
N PRO A 360 21.74 6.86 -11.86
CA PRO A 360 23.00 7.60 -11.87
C PRO A 360 24.15 6.74 -12.41
N ARG A 361 24.99 7.35 -13.27
CA ARG A 361 26.11 6.67 -13.94
C ARG A 361 27.19 6.30 -12.92
N GLY A 362 27.25 5.01 -12.56
CA GLY A 362 28.27 4.49 -11.63
C GLY A 362 28.28 2.99 -11.38
N ARG A 363 27.24 2.22 -11.77
CA ARG A 363 27.25 0.76 -11.63
C ARG A 363 27.46 0.03 -12.95
N ALA A 364 28.59 -0.65 -13.05
CA ALA A 364 28.66 -1.91 -13.78
C ALA A 364 27.56 -2.84 -13.23
N ARG A 365 26.78 -3.45 -14.13
CA ARG A 365 25.81 -4.48 -13.79
C ARG A 365 26.47 -5.53 -12.89
N PRO A 366 25.84 -5.99 -11.79
CA PRO A 366 26.33 -7.16 -11.08
C PRO A 366 26.43 -8.31 -12.09
N ARG A 367 27.66 -8.79 -12.34
CA ARG A 367 27.84 -10.02 -13.11
C ARG A 367 27.08 -11.10 -12.36
N ALA A 368 26.09 -11.69 -13.02
CA ALA A 368 25.49 -12.95 -12.58
C ALA A 368 26.63 -13.91 -12.25
N HIS A 369 26.65 -14.41 -11.02
CA HIS A 369 27.61 -15.40 -10.57
C HIS A 369 27.38 -16.66 -11.42
N ARG A 370 28.14 -16.81 -12.51
CA ARG A 370 28.30 -18.11 -13.17
C ARG A 370 29.08 -18.97 -12.19
N ALA A 371 28.38 -19.88 -11.54
CA ALA A 371 29.00 -20.98 -10.84
C ALA A 371 29.75 -21.85 -11.86
N GLY A 372 31.04 -22.04 -11.60
CA GLY A 372 31.80 -23.24 -11.98
C GLY A 372 32.22 -23.39 -13.44
N ASP A 373 33.37 -22.82 -13.78
CA ASP A 373 34.38 -23.53 -14.59
C ASP A 373 35.66 -23.56 -13.76
N GLY A 374 36.16 -24.77 -13.49
CA GLY A 374 37.30 -25.01 -12.61
C GLY A 374 37.53 -26.50 -12.44
N THR A 375 38.16 -27.08 -13.46
CA THR A 375 38.58 -28.47 -13.62
C THR A 375 39.50 -28.97 -12.51
N SER A 376 39.30 -30.23 -12.12
CA SER A 376 40.37 -31.21 -11.84
C SER A 376 39.87 -32.58 -12.26
#